data_AF-A0A1J3EAJ6-F1
#
_entry.id   AF-A0A1J3EAJ6-F1
#
_cell.length_a   1.000
_cell.length_b   1.000
_cell.length_c   1.000
_cell.angle_alpha   90.00
_cell.angle_beta   90.00
_cell.angle_gamma   90.00
#
_symmetry.space_group_name_H-M   'P 1'
#
loop_
_entity.id
_entity.type
_entity.pdbx_description
1 polymer ?
#
loop_
_entity_poly.entity_id
_entity_poly.type
_entity_poly.pdbx_seq_one_letter_code
_entity_poly.pdbx_strand_id
1 'polypeptide(L)'
;RKLASLELGSVSVRVFAHEIVKTEIETRLFPVLTSFSSDSGSVLDLQDVFRRFAFDTISKLSFGFDPDCLHIPFPTSEFAVA
;
A
#
# COMPACT_ATOMS: atom_id res chain seq x y z
N ARG A 1 -14.25 20.52 1.16
CA ARG A 1 -13.16 20.51 2.17
C ARG A 1 -13.67 20.30 3.60
N LYS A 2 -14.54 21.15 4.16
CA LYS A 2 -15.00 21.04 5.57
C LYS A 2 -15.68 19.71 5.90
N LEU A 3 -16.58 19.24 5.04
CA LEU A 3 -17.25 17.94 5.19
C LEU A 3 -16.25 16.77 5.12
N ALA A 4 -15.39 16.75 4.10
CA ALA A 4 -14.36 15.72 3.95
C ALA A 4 -13.40 15.62 5.16
N SER A 5 -12.98 16.75 5.73
CA SER A 5 -12.15 16.74 6.95
C SER A 5 -12.86 16.16 8.16
N LEU A 6 -14.19 16.29 8.23
CA LEU A 6 -15.00 15.77 9.33
C LEU A 6 -15.20 14.25 9.18
N GLU A 7 -15.51 13.79 7.97
CA GLU A 7 -15.69 12.38 7.66
C GLU A 7 -14.39 11.59 7.79
N LEU A 8 -13.30 12.06 7.15
CA LEU A 8 -11.98 11.42 7.23
C LEU A 8 -11.37 11.52 8.64
N GLY A 9 -11.75 12.55 9.40
CA GLY A 9 -11.35 12.75 10.78
C GLY A 9 -12.22 11.99 11.79
N SER A 10 -13.17 11.17 11.36
CA SER A 10 -14.00 10.37 12.27
C SER A 10 -13.20 9.20 12.88
N VAL A 11 -13.61 8.74 14.06
CA VAL A 11 -13.02 7.55 14.71
C VAL A 11 -13.20 6.32 13.82
N SER A 12 -14.39 6.16 13.22
CA SER A 12 -14.71 5.02 12.37
C SER A 12 -13.79 4.93 11.15
N VAL A 13 -13.53 6.05 10.47
CA VAL A 13 -12.61 6.06 9.32
C VAL A 13 -11.17 5.78 9.75
N ARG A 14 -10.72 6.27 10.92
CA ARG A 14 -9.39 5.94 11.42
C ARG A 14 -9.23 4.46 11.76
N VAL A 15 -10.23 3.85 12.38
CA VAL A 15 -10.22 2.40 12.69
C VAL A 15 -10.20 1.60 11.38
N PHE A 16 -11.02 1.99 10.41
CA PHE A 16 -11.04 1.35 9.10
C PHE A 16 -9.71 1.48 8.35
N ALA A 17 -9.11 2.68 8.34
CA ALA A 17 -7.80 2.91 7.76
C ALA A 17 -6.70 2.09 8.46
N HIS A 18 -6.77 1.97 9.79
CA HIS A 18 -5.85 1.15 10.56
C HIS A 18 -5.95 -0.33 10.17
N GLU A 19 -7.17 -0.87 10.05
CA GLU A 19 -7.41 -2.25 9.63
C GLU A 19 -6.82 -2.51 8.23
N ILE A 20 -7.11 -1.62 7.26
CA ILE A 20 -6.54 -1.72 5.91
C ILE A 20 -5.01 -1.75 5.97
N VAL A 21 -4.39 -0.77 6.64
CA VAL A 21 -2.92 -0.67 6.74
C VAL A 21 -2.32 -1.91 7.39
N LYS A 22 -2.94 -2.40 8.47
CA LYS A 22 -2.48 -3.60 9.16
C LYS A 22 -2.52 -4.83 8.24
N THR A 23 -3.65 -5.04 7.56
CA THR A 23 -3.79 -6.15 6.60
C THR A 23 -2.78 -6.04 5.47
N GLU A 24 -2.59 -4.85 4.90
CA GLU A 24 -1.59 -4.61 3.83
C GLU A 24 -0.16 -4.93 4.27
N ILE A 25 0.19 -4.57 5.51
CA ILE A 25 1.51 -4.86 6.08
C ILE A 25 1.71 -6.36 6.22
N GLU A 26 0.76 -7.04 6.86
CA GLU A 26 0.87 -8.47 7.20
C GLU A 26 0.84 -9.36 5.95
N THR A 27 0.00 -9.01 4.97
CA THR A 27 -0.28 -9.88 3.81
C THR A 27 0.56 -9.57 2.58
N ARG A 28 1.12 -8.37 2.44
CA ARG A 28 1.90 -7.99 1.25
C ARG A 28 3.27 -7.43 1.56
N LEU A 29 3.34 -6.35 2.34
CA LEU A 29 4.61 -5.65 2.56
C LEU A 29 5.63 -6.56 3.25
N PHE A 30 5.22 -7.27 4.30
CA PHE A 30 6.10 -8.16 5.04
C PHE A 30 6.58 -9.36 4.19
N PRO A 31 5.70 -10.08 3.45
CA PRO A 31 6.14 -11.08 2.47
C PRO A 31 7.13 -10.56 1.42
N VAL A 32 6.89 -9.36 0.87
CA VAL A 32 7.81 -8.73 -0.10
C VAL A 32 9.17 -8.51 0.55
N LEU A 33 9.24 -7.83 1.69
CA LEU A 33 10.50 -7.58 2.39
C LEU A 33 11.24 -8.89 2.75
N THR A 34 10.50 -9.92 3.18
CA THR A 34 11.07 -11.23 3.53
C THR A 34 11.64 -11.94 2.30
N SER A 35 10.94 -11.89 1.15
CA SER A 35 11.40 -12.53 -0.09
C SER A 35 12.73 -11.94 -0.59
N PHE A 36 12.88 -10.61 -0.55
CA PHE A 36 14.12 -9.93 -0.92
C PHE A 36 15.23 -10.14 0.12
N SER A 37 14.90 -10.26 1.41
CA SER A 37 15.91 -10.52 2.46
C SER A 37 16.62 -11.87 2.32
N SER A 38 15.97 -12.84 1.66
CA SER A 38 16.49 -14.20 1.48
C SER A 38 17.39 -14.33 0.24
N ASP A 39 17.35 -13.36 -0.68
CA ASP A 39 18.07 -13.40 -1.95
C ASP A 39 19.31 -12.49 -1.90
N SER A 40 20.48 -13.09 -1.68
CA SER A 40 21.75 -12.38 -1.53
C SER A 40 22.19 -11.75 -2.85
N GLY A 41 21.81 -10.49 -3.05
CA GLY A 41 22.13 -9.71 -4.25
C GLY A 41 20.94 -8.94 -4.80
N SER A 42 19.73 -9.18 -4.28
CA SER A 42 18.54 -8.43 -4.67
C SER A 42 18.59 -6.99 -4.12
N VAL A 43 18.34 -6.01 -4.98
CA VAL A 43 18.18 -4.60 -4.59
C VAL A 43 16.69 -4.30 -4.58
N LEU A 44 16.19 -3.85 -3.43
CA LEU A 44 14.81 -3.43 -3.28
C LEU A 44 14.73 -1.91 -3.20
N ASP A 45 14.06 -1.28 -4.16
CA ASP A 45 13.76 0.14 -4.09
C ASP A 45 12.58 0.38 -3.13
N LEU A 46 12.90 0.76 -1.90
CA LEU A 46 11.89 1.09 -0.88
C LEU A 46 11.01 2.27 -1.28
N GLN A 47 11.47 3.16 -2.16
CA GLN A 47 10.64 4.27 -2.64
C GLN A 47 9.51 3.74 -3.53
N ASP A 48 9.81 2.81 -4.45
CA ASP A 48 8.80 2.19 -5.31
C ASP A 48 7.83 1.33 -4.47
N VAL A 49 8.36 0.54 -3.53
CA VAL A 49 7.56 -0.29 -2.62
C VAL A 49 6.59 0.55 -1.80
N PHE A 50 7.06 1.62 -1.14
CA PHE A 50 6.18 2.47 -0.34
C PHE A 50 5.21 3.29 -1.19
N ARG A 51 5.57 3.65 -2.42
CA ARG A 51 4.65 4.29 -3.36
C ARG A 51 3.49 3.36 -3.72
N ARG A 52 3.78 2.10 -4.06
CA ARG A 52 2.77 1.07 -4.36
C ARG A 52 1.90 0.76 -3.14
N PHE A 53 2.52 0.56 -1.98
CA PHE A 53 1.81 0.33 -0.72
C PHE A 53 0.85 1.47 -0.37
N ALA A 54 1.29 2.72 -0.52
CA ALA A 54 0.44 3.88 -0.29
C ALA A 54 -0.72 3.95 -1.29
N PHE A 55 -0.47 3.62 -2.56
CA PHE A 55 -1.50 3.60 -3.59
C PHE A 55 -2.57 2.53 -3.32
N ASP A 56 -2.18 1.31 -2.96
CA ASP A 56 -3.10 0.24 -2.57
C ASP A 56 -3.94 0.65 -1.35
N THR A 57 -3.30 1.17 -0.31
CA THR A 57 -3.97 1.61 0.92
C THR A 57 -4.98 2.72 0.65
N ILE A 58 -4.60 3.75 -0.12
CA ILE A 58 -5.48 4.88 -0.45
C ILE A 58 -6.63 4.43 -1.34
N SER A 59 -6.38 3.54 -2.30
CA SER A 59 -7.41 3.02 -3.21
C SER A 59 -8.46 2.21 -2.45
N LYS A 60 -8.02 1.37 -1.51
CA LYS A 60 -8.93 0.64 -0.62
C LYS A 60 -9.73 1.56 0.29
N LEU A 61 -9.04 2.52 0.91
CA LEU A 61 -9.67 3.46 1.83
C LEU A 61 -10.70 4.36 1.12
N SER A 62 -10.36 4.85 -0.07
CA SER A 62 -11.14 5.88 -0.77
C SER A 62 -12.23 5.28 -1.67
N PHE A 63 -11.96 4.14 -2.30
CA PHE A 63 -12.81 3.56 -3.34
C PHE A 63 -13.30 2.15 -3.01
N GLY A 64 -12.82 1.52 -1.93
CA GLY A 64 -13.10 0.12 -1.63
C GLY A 64 -12.53 -0.84 -2.67
N PHE A 65 -11.59 -0.37 -3.49
CA PHE A 65 -10.99 -1.12 -4.60
C PHE A 65 -9.54 -1.47 -4.27
N ASP A 66 -9.13 -2.68 -4.64
CA ASP A 66 -7.79 -3.22 -4.41
C ASP A 66 -7.03 -3.35 -5.75
N PRO A 67 -6.05 -2.48 -6.02
CA PRO A 67 -5.26 -2.56 -7.25
C PRO A 67 -4.13 -3.59 -7.19
N ASP A 68 -3.82 -4.15 -6.02
CA ASP A 68 -2.80 -5.18 -5.81
C ASP A 68 -1.42 -4.85 -6.43
N CYS A 69 -0.97 -3.59 -6.30
CA CYS A 69 0.26 -3.12 -6.93
C CYS A 69 1.54 -3.68 -6.29
N LEU A 70 1.44 -4.24 -5.09
CA LEU A 70 2.55 -4.79 -4.31
C LEU A 70 2.81 -6.29 -4.55
N HIS A 71 2.04 -6.96 -5.41
CA HIS A 71 2.22 -8.37 -5.74
C HIS A 71 3.50 -8.63 -6.57
N ILE A 72 4.20 -9.74 -6.31
CA ILE A 72 5.42 -10.15 -7.03
C ILE A 72 5.08 -11.14 -8.17
N PRO A 73 5.63 -11.02 -9.39
CA PRO A 73 6.56 -9.98 -9.83
C PRO A 73 5.82 -8.64 -9.92
N PHE A 74 6.49 -7.59 -9.44
CA PHE A 74 5.94 -6.25 -9.39
C PHE A 74 5.36 -5.88 -10.77
N PRO A 75 4.05 -5.58 -10.87
CA PRO A 75 3.49 -5.11 -12.13
C PRO A 75 4.28 -3.88 -12.57
N THR A 76 4.57 -3.79 -13.87
CA THR A 76 5.28 -2.63 -14.44
C THR A 76 4.42 -1.40 -14.13
N SER A 77 4.94 -0.52 -13.28
CA SER A 77 4.19 0.66 -12.88
C SER A 77 4.08 1.60 -14.09
N GLU A 78 2.90 1.63 -14.74
CA GLU A 78 2.63 2.59 -15.83
C GLU A 78 2.78 4.05 -15.37
N PHE A 79 2.70 4.28 -14.05
CA PHE A 79 2.89 5.58 -13.40
C PHE A 79 4.35 5.90 -13.05
N ALA A 80 5.30 4.96 -13.23
CA ALA A 80 6.73 5.19 -13.02
C ALA A 80 7.44 5.75 -14.27
N VAL A 81 6.74 5.84 -15.40
CA VAL A 81 7.23 6.49 -16.62
C VAL A 81 6.88 7.98 -16.53
N ALA A 82 7.80 8.79 -16.01
CA ALA A 82 7.75 10.24 -16.07
C ALA A 82 9.02 10.77 -16.74
#